data_AF-A0A8H8RLD6-F1
#
_entry.id   AF-A0A8H8RLD6-F1
#
_cell.length_a   1.000
_cell.length_b   1.000
_cell.length_c   1.000
_cell.angle_alpha   90.00
_cell.angle_beta   90.00
_cell.angle_gamma   90.00
#
_symmetry.space_group_name_H-M   'P 1'
#
loop_
_entity.id
_entity.type
_entity.pdbx_description
1 polymer ?
#
loop_
_entity_poly.entity_id
_entity_poly.type
_entity_poly.pdbx_seq_one_letter_code
_entity_poly.pdbx_strand_id
1 'polypeptide(L)'
;MKWFKRASTPKSEDVHASDKANYSLLRESSDGSQSSDNELGITPVPKPKSKVHSYLILLGKAVLIAFAFLGIYSVARSALLKPNTHKPVSCSCGGTTVAEAISRGCVFTPLALGWLPPQCLDMELSDEFDKLGPLAGGEWPYWSDLNGTTRITREEMGLLADVGGLFYTTQEWHVMHCM
;
A
#
# COMPACT_ATOMS: atom_id res chain seq x y z
N MET A 1 35.75 14.96 -36.34
CA MET A 1 35.44 13.51 -36.41
C MET A 1 33.94 13.36 -36.16
N LYS A 2 33.09 13.48 -37.18
CA LYS A 2 32.43 12.39 -37.94
C LYS A 2 31.75 11.31 -37.07
N TRP A 3 30.52 11.62 -36.66
CA TRP A 3 29.30 10.80 -36.62
C TRP A 3 29.45 9.27 -36.51
N PHE A 4 28.82 8.72 -35.47
CA PHE A 4 28.64 7.29 -35.24
C PHE A 4 27.99 6.59 -36.44
N LYS A 5 28.72 5.63 -37.03
CA LYS A 5 28.17 4.60 -37.90
C LYS A 5 27.46 3.56 -37.02
N ARG A 6 26.17 3.34 -37.26
CA ARG A 6 25.39 2.24 -36.67
C ARG A 6 25.70 0.97 -37.48
N ALA A 7 26.19 -0.07 -36.81
CA ALA A 7 26.37 -1.39 -37.41
C ALA A 7 25.00 -2.10 -37.51
N SER A 8 24.75 -2.72 -38.66
CA SER A 8 23.58 -3.55 -38.95
C SER A 8 23.78 -4.97 -38.44
N THR A 9 22.91 -5.44 -37.53
CA THR A 9 22.79 -6.85 -37.13
C THR A 9 21.71 -7.58 -37.94
N PRO A 10 21.87 -8.89 -38.17
CA PRO A 10 21.00 -9.67 -39.05
C PRO A 10 19.66 -10.02 -38.41
N LYS A 11 18.68 -10.20 -39.28
CA LYS A 11 17.26 -10.52 -39.07
C LYS A 11 17.08 -11.83 -38.28
N SER A 12 16.45 -11.76 -37.11
CA SER A 12 15.80 -12.91 -36.46
C SER A 12 14.28 -12.69 -36.49
N GLU A 13 13.63 -13.32 -37.47
CA GLU A 13 12.22 -13.67 -37.37
C GLU A 13 12.10 -14.78 -36.31
N ASP A 14 11.37 -14.53 -35.22
CA ASP A 14 10.26 -15.39 -34.82
C ASP A 14 9.55 -14.87 -33.55
N VAL A 15 8.26 -14.62 -33.75
CA VAL A 15 7.12 -14.91 -32.86
C VAL A 15 7.25 -14.50 -31.37
N HIS A 16 6.65 -13.35 -31.04
CA HIS A 16 5.95 -13.22 -29.75
C HIS A 16 4.66 -12.43 -29.96
N ALA A 17 3.61 -13.15 -30.34
CA ALA A 17 2.25 -12.66 -30.27
C ALA A 17 1.86 -12.51 -28.79
N SER A 18 1.30 -11.36 -28.47
CA SER A 18 0.79 -11.00 -27.15
C SER A 18 -0.38 -11.90 -26.78
N ASP A 19 -0.19 -12.76 -25.77
CA ASP A 19 -1.26 -13.57 -25.17
C ASP A 19 -2.22 -12.67 -24.37
N LYS A 20 -3.29 -12.23 -25.03
CA LYS A 20 -4.48 -11.75 -24.33
C LYS A 20 -5.28 -12.96 -23.89
N ALA A 21 -5.29 -13.25 -22.59
CA ALA A 21 -6.19 -14.24 -22.03
C ALA A 21 -7.65 -13.83 -22.30
N ASN A 22 -8.34 -14.64 -23.10
CA ASN A 22 -9.72 -14.44 -23.51
C ASN A 22 -10.65 -15.07 -22.46
N TYR A 23 -11.16 -14.26 -21.55
CA TYR A 23 -12.01 -14.67 -20.42
C TYR A 23 -13.48 -14.93 -20.80
N SER A 24 -13.79 -15.03 -22.10
CA SER A 24 -15.16 -15.14 -22.60
C SER A 24 -15.71 -16.59 -22.65
N LEU A 25 -14.96 -17.60 -22.23
CA LEU A 25 -15.37 -19.01 -22.32
C LEU A 25 -15.76 -19.69 -20.99
N LEU A 26 -15.94 -18.95 -19.88
CA LEU A 26 -16.35 -19.53 -18.60
C LEU A 26 -17.71 -19.03 -18.10
N ARG A 27 -18.71 -18.98 -18.98
CA ARG A 27 -20.09 -18.91 -18.51
C ARG A 27 -21.06 -19.56 -19.49
N GLU A 28 -21.15 -20.88 -19.44
CA GLU A 28 -22.37 -21.61 -19.78
C GLU A 28 -22.45 -22.86 -18.90
N SER A 29 -23.19 -22.77 -17.80
CA SER A 29 -23.96 -23.91 -17.27
C SER A 29 -25.08 -23.34 -16.42
N SER A 30 -26.16 -22.98 -17.09
CA SER A 30 -27.49 -22.95 -16.49
C SER A 30 -28.43 -23.50 -17.54
N ASP A 31 -28.35 -24.82 -17.73
CA ASP A 31 -29.37 -25.59 -18.42
C ASP A 31 -30.73 -25.37 -17.75
N GLY A 32 -31.78 -25.32 -18.56
CA GLY A 32 -33.13 -25.57 -18.04
C GLY A 32 -34.26 -24.89 -18.79
N SER A 33 -34.48 -25.27 -20.04
CA SER A 33 -35.69 -25.03 -20.82
C SER A 33 -36.97 -25.46 -20.08
N GLN A 34 -38.06 -24.70 -20.25
CA GLN A 34 -39.45 -25.17 -20.43
C GLN A 34 -40.35 -23.95 -20.67
N SER A 35 -40.74 -23.73 -21.93
CA SER A 35 -41.96 -24.25 -22.57
C SER A 35 -43.24 -23.64 -22.00
N SER A 36 -43.96 -22.98 -22.90
CA SER A 36 -45.31 -22.48 -22.73
C SER A 36 -46.25 -23.65 -22.43
N ASP A 37 -46.67 -23.78 -21.19
CA ASP A 37 -47.71 -24.73 -20.84
C ASP A 37 -49.07 -24.03 -21.00
N ASN A 38 -49.78 -24.49 -22.02
CA ASN A 38 -51.17 -24.18 -22.27
C ASN A 38 -52.00 -24.44 -21.01
N GLU A 39 -52.88 -23.49 -20.76
CA GLU A 39 -54.02 -23.57 -19.88
C GLU A 39 -54.82 -24.87 -20.13
N LEU A 40 -54.71 -25.83 -19.21
CA LEU A 40 -55.74 -26.84 -18.99
C LEU A 40 -55.96 -26.95 -17.49
N GLY A 41 -57.19 -26.65 -17.08
CA GLY A 41 -57.58 -26.44 -15.69
C GLY A 41 -57.17 -27.56 -14.74
N ILE A 42 -56.31 -27.22 -13.77
CA ILE A 42 -56.18 -27.93 -12.50
C ILE A 42 -56.61 -26.95 -11.42
N THR A 43 -57.70 -27.29 -10.73
CA THR A 43 -58.23 -26.51 -9.61
C THR A 43 -57.15 -26.38 -8.51
N PRO A 44 -56.90 -25.16 -7.96
CA PRO A 44 -55.89 -25.01 -6.94
C PRO A 44 -56.40 -25.62 -5.63
N VAL A 45 -55.75 -26.70 -5.18
CA VAL A 45 -55.91 -27.21 -3.80
C VAL A 45 -55.46 -26.10 -2.83
N PRO A 46 -56.31 -25.62 -1.92
CA PRO A 46 -55.91 -24.58 -0.97
C PRO A 46 -54.91 -25.17 0.03
N LYS A 47 -53.61 -24.90 -0.16
CA LYS A 47 -52.60 -25.15 0.87
C LYS A 47 -52.93 -24.26 2.07
N PRO A 48 -53.17 -24.81 3.28
CA PRO A 48 -53.44 -23.98 4.45
C PRO A 48 -52.19 -23.11 4.70
N LYS A 49 -52.32 -21.81 4.48
CA LYS A 49 -51.26 -20.85 4.79
C LYS A 49 -51.10 -20.85 6.32
N SER A 50 -50.10 -21.60 6.80
CA SER A 50 -49.79 -21.68 8.22
C SER A 50 -49.47 -20.28 8.74
N LYS A 51 -50.31 -19.79 9.67
CA LYS A 51 -50.13 -18.50 10.33
C LYS A 51 -48.76 -18.41 11.03
N VAL A 52 -48.21 -19.55 11.45
CA VAL A 52 -46.88 -19.67 12.07
C VAL A 52 -45.78 -19.17 11.14
N HIS A 53 -45.84 -19.50 9.85
CA HIS A 53 -44.85 -19.02 8.87
C HIS A 53 -44.91 -17.49 8.70
N SER A 54 -46.11 -16.92 8.73
CA SER A 54 -46.30 -15.47 8.69
C SER A 54 -45.73 -14.78 9.93
N TYR A 55 -45.88 -15.39 11.13
CA TYR A 55 -45.28 -14.87 12.36
C TYR A 55 -43.76 -14.97 12.37
N LEU A 56 -43.17 -16.06 11.86
CA LEU A 56 -41.72 -16.21 11.74
C LEU A 56 -41.10 -15.16 10.80
N ILE A 57 -41.76 -14.86 9.67
CA ILE A 57 -41.32 -13.79 8.76
C ILE A 57 -41.39 -12.42 9.44
N LEU A 58 -42.46 -12.13 10.18
CA LEU A 58 -42.61 -10.88 10.92
C LEU A 58 -41.54 -10.73 12.02
N LEU A 59 -41.25 -11.80 12.75
CA LEU A 59 -40.20 -11.85 13.76
C LEU A 59 -38.82 -11.60 13.13
N GLY A 60 -38.50 -12.28 12.02
CA GLY A 60 -37.23 -12.09 11.31
C GLY A 60 -37.06 -10.64 10.82
N LYS A 61 -38.11 -10.04 10.28
CA LYS A 61 -38.11 -8.61 9.90
C LYS A 61 -37.90 -7.69 11.10
N ALA A 62 -38.58 -7.94 12.22
CA ALA A 62 -38.42 -7.15 13.43
C ALA A 62 -36.99 -7.21 13.98
N VAL A 63 -36.37 -8.39 13.95
CA VAL A 63 -34.97 -8.61 14.37
C VAL A 63 -34.01 -7.84 13.45
N LEU A 64 -34.18 -7.92 12.12
CA LEU A 64 -33.34 -7.16 11.17
C LEU A 64 -33.45 -5.65 11.38
N ILE A 65 -34.67 -5.16 11.62
CA ILE A 65 -34.91 -3.74 11.90
C ILE A 65 -34.24 -3.32 13.21
N ALA A 66 -34.33 -4.14 14.27
CA ALA A 66 -33.67 -3.88 15.53
C ALA A 66 -32.14 -3.80 15.38
N PHE A 67 -31.52 -4.73 14.65
CA PHE A 67 -30.09 -4.67 14.37
C PHE A 67 -29.69 -3.43 13.56
N ALA A 68 -30.51 -3.03 12.58
CA ALA A 68 -30.27 -1.80 11.83
C ALA A 68 -30.30 -0.56 12.73
N PHE A 69 -31.30 -0.44 13.62
CA PHE A 69 -31.38 0.67 14.57
C PHE A 69 -30.23 0.66 15.59
N LEU A 70 -29.82 -0.51 16.09
CA LEU A 70 -28.67 -0.62 16.99
C LEU A 70 -27.36 -0.22 16.29
N GLY A 71 -27.18 -0.62 15.03
CA GLY A 71 -26.05 -0.21 14.21
C GLY A 71 -26.01 1.31 13.99
N ILE A 72 -27.13 1.90 13.58
CA ILE A 72 -27.26 3.36 13.39
C ILE A 72 -27.01 4.10 14.70
N TYR A 73 -27.58 3.63 15.82
CA TYR A 73 -27.38 4.24 17.13
C TYR A 73 -25.92 4.18 17.57
N SER A 74 -25.23 3.05 17.37
CA SER A 74 -23.80 2.87 17.63
C SER A 74 -22.94 3.89 16.85
N VAL A 75 -23.21 4.02 15.54
CA VAL A 75 -22.49 4.95 14.67
C VAL A 75 -22.78 6.40 15.03
N ALA A 76 -24.06 6.77 15.21
CA ALA A 76 -24.46 8.12 15.60
C ALA A 76 -23.85 8.52 16.96
N ARG A 77 -23.87 7.62 17.94
CA ARG A 77 -23.23 7.84 19.24
C ARG A 77 -21.73 8.04 19.10
N SER A 78 -21.05 7.26 18.25
CA SER A 78 -19.62 7.40 18.02
C SER A 78 -19.26 8.71 17.31
N ALA A 79 -20.05 9.11 16.31
CA ALA A 79 -19.85 10.35 15.56
C ALA A 79 -20.15 11.61 16.39
N LEU A 80 -21.17 11.56 17.25
CA LEU A 80 -21.61 12.71 18.05
C LEU A 80 -20.81 12.87 19.35
N LEU A 81 -20.34 11.78 19.98
CA LEU A 81 -19.64 11.84 21.27
C LEU A 81 -18.11 11.87 21.15
N LYS A 82 -17.55 11.38 20.04
CA LYS A 82 -16.11 11.44 19.79
C LYS A 82 -15.86 12.22 18.50
N PRO A 83 -15.80 13.56 18.55
CA PRO A 83 -15.14 14.28 17.47
C PRO A 83 -13.74 13.69 17.33
N ASN A 84 -13.42 13.20 16.13
CA ASN A 84 -12.15 12.57 15.85
C ASN A 84 -11.07 13.67 15.85
N THR A 85 -10.62 14.04 17.04
CA THR A 85 -9.60 15.07 17.27
C THR A 85 -8.22 14.46 17.11
N HIS A 86 -7.97 13.81 15.98
CA HIS A 86 -6.61 13.54 15.58
C HIS A 86 -5.97 14.90 15.26
N LYS A 87 -5.27 15.47 16.23
CA LYS A 87 -4.33 16.56 15.96
C LYS A 87 -3.33 16.01 14.93
N PRO A 88 -3.13 16.69 13.79
CA PRO A 88 -2.16 16.23 12.82
C PRO A 88 -0.79 16.19 13.49
N VAL A 89 -0.13 15.03 13.43
CA VAL A 89 1.26 14.91 13.88
C VAL A 89 2.12 15.72 12.92
N SER A 90 2.84 16.71 13.45
CA SER A 90 3.82 17.44 12.65
C SER A 90 5.08 16.58 12.51
N CYS A 91 5.38 16.21 11.27
CA CYS A 91 6.64 15.55 10.90
C CYS A 91 7.69 16.53 10.37
N SER A 92 7.47 17.83 10.56
CA SER A 92 8.47 18.84 10.23
C SER A 92 9.56 18.88 11.29
N CYS A 93 10.80 18.85 10.81
CA CYS A 93 12.01 18.95 11.62
C CYS A 93 12.62 20.37 11.61
N GLY A 94 11.85 21.40 11.25
CA GLY A 94 12.42 22.72 10.90
C GLY A 94 12.67 22.83 9.39
N GLY A 95 13.28 23.93 8.95
CA GLY A 95 13.13 24.37 7.55
C GLY A 95 14.37 24.80 6.79
N THR A 96 15.54 24.94 7.42
CA THR A 96 16.70 25.48 6.69
C THR A 96 18.07 24.90 7.02
N THR A 97 18.29 24.31 8.20
CA THR A 97 19.61 23.79 8.57
C THR A 97 19.57 22.49 9.37
N VAL A 98 20.63 21.71 9.27
CA VAL A 98 20.87 20.50 10.08
C VAL A 98 21.03 20.88 11.56
N ALA A 99 21.65 22.02 11.85
CA ALA A 99 21.73 22.53 13.22
C ALA A 99 20.34 22.78 13.84
N GLU A 100 19.40 23.33 13.06
CA GLU A 100 18.00 23.49 13.48
C GLU A 100 17.35 22.13 13.76
N ALA A 101 17.52 21.17 12.85
CA ALA A 101 17.00 19.81 13.00
C ALA A 101 17.49 19.13 14.29
N ILE A 102 18.80 19.19 14.56
CA ILE A 102 19.41 18.65 15.78
C ILE A 102 18.85 19.36 17.01
N SER A 103 18.72 20.69 16.99
CA SER A 103 18.19 21.48 18.12
C SER A 103 16.74 21.12 18.47
N ARG A 104 15.98 20.62 17.50
CA ARG A 104 14.60 20.16 17.65
C ARG A 104 14.50 18.68 18.03
N GLY A 105 15.62 18.00 18.24
CA GLY A 105 15.67 16.59 18.64
C GLY A 105 15.32 15.63 17.52
N CYS A 106 15.50 16.03 16.27
CA CYS A 106 15.34 15.11 15.15
C CYS A 106 16.53 14.19 14.98
N VAL A 107 16.27 13.08 14.31
CA VAL A 107 17.25 12.04 14.04
C VAL A 107 17.39 11.90 12.52
N PHE A 108 18.63 11.84 12.05
CA PHE A 108 18.92 11.49 10.67
C PHE A 108 18.83 9.99 10.47
N THR A 109 18.16 9.58 9.39
CA THR A 109 18.11 8.19 8.95
C THR A 109 18.46 8.05 7.47
N PRO A 110 19.42 7.18 7.10
CA PRO A 110 19.68 6.81 5.71
C PRO A 110 18.43 6.22 5.03
N LEU A 111 17.59 5.48 5.76
CA LEU A 111 16.38 4.89 5.20
C LEU A 111 15.38 5.95 4.70
N ALA A 112 15.28 7.12 5.34
CA ALA A 112 14.44 8.21 4.85
C ALA A 112 15.24 9.30 4.09
N LEU A 113 16.57 9.17 4.02
CA LEU A 113 17.49 10.21 3.57
C LEU A 113 17.16 11.60 4.14
N GLY A 114 16.81 11.67 5.42
CA GLY A 114 16.25 12.88 6.00
C GLY A 114 16.30 12.95 7.51
N TRP A 115 16.19 14.17 8.01
CA TRP A 115 16.03 14.49 9.42
C TRP A 115 14.54 14.48 9.77
N LEU A 116 14.14 13.54 10.64
CA LEU A 116 12.76 13.36 11.06
C LEU A 116 12.66 13.39 12.58
N PRO A 117 11.56 13.94 13.14
CA PRO A 117 11.32 13.84 14.57
C PRO A 117 10.96 12.38 14.94
N PRO A 118 11.28 11.90 16.15
CA PRO A 118 11.16 10.48 16.51
C PRO A 118 9.74 9.90 16.32
N GLN A 119 8.69 10.69 16.53
CA GLN A 119 7.31 10.23 16.34
C GLN A 119 6.92 9.96 14.88
N CYS A 120 7.74 10.40 13.93
CA CYS A 120 7.54 10.20 12.49
C CYS A 120 8.58 9.26 11.89
N LEU A 121 9.42 8.65 12.74
CA LEU A 121 10.45 7.73 12.32
C LEU A 121 10.15 6.36 12.90
N ASP A 122 10.09 5.35 12.03
CA ASP A 122 10.11 3.96 12.48
C ASP A 122 11.55 3.62 12.87
N MET A 123 11.84 3.73 14.17
CA MET A 123 13.18 3.49 14.72
C MET A 123 13.59 2.02 14.58
N GLU A 124 12.64 1.09 14.73
CA GLU A 124 12.93 -0.35 14.61
C GLU A 124 13.35 -0.70 13.18
N LEU A 125 12.57 -0.23 12.21
CA LEU A 125 12.87 -0.46 10.79
C LEU A 125 14.13 0.28 10.35
N SER A 126 14.38 1.49 10.86
CA SER A 126 15.61 2.23 10.56
C SER A 126 16.82 1.48 11.09
N ASP A 127 16.79 1.03 12.35
CA ASP A 127 17.88 0.28 12.98
C ASP A 127 18.11 -1.09 12.33
N GLU A 128 17.04 -1.73 11.82
CA GLU A 128 17.16 -2.95 11.03
C GLU A 128 17.88 -2.64 9.71
N PHE A 129 17.40 -1.65 8.97
CA PHE A 129 18.02 -1.23 7.71
C PHE A 129 19.51 -0.95 7.89
N ASP A 130 19.88 -0.23 8.96
CA ASP A 130 21.28 0.13 9.26
C ASP A 130 22.20 -1.06 9.53
N LYS A 131 21.64 -2.25 9.76
CA LYS A 131 22.36 -3.52 10.03
C LYS A 131 22.32 -4.50 8.86
N LEU A 132 21.74 -4.13 7.72
CA LEU A 132 21.65 -4.98 6.52
C LEU A 132 22.78 -4.75 5.51
N GLY A 133 23.69 -3.82 5.81
CA GLY A 133 24.82 -3.51 4.96
C GLY A 133 25.89 -4.61 4.91
N PRO A 134 26.69 -4.63 3.82
CA PRO A 134 27.63 -5.72 3.54
C PRO A 134 28.90 -5.70 4.40
N LEU A 135 29.11 -4.68 5.22
CA LEU A 135 30.32 -4.55 6.04
C LEU A 135 30.22 -5.36 7.34
N ALA A 136 31.37 -5.53 8.00
CA ALA A 136 31.39 -6.10 9.34
C ALA A 136 30.48 -5.28 10.28
N GLY A 137 29.61 -5.98 11.02
CA GLY A 137 28.63 -5.33 11.90
C GLY A 137 27.33 -4.92 11.22
N GLY A 138 27.17 -5.17 9.91
CA GLY A 138 25.94 -4.88 9.17
C GLY A 138 25.85 -3.45 8.63
N GLU A 139 26.94 -2.67 8.70
CA GLU A 139 26.90 -1.27 8.25
C GLU A 139 26.89 -1.14 6.73
N TRP A 140 26.20 -0.11 6.25
CA TRP A 140 26.26 0.30 4.85
C TRP A 140 27.51 1.17 4.59
N PRO A 141 28.21 0.95 3.45
CA PRO A 141 29.32 1.80 3.08
C PRO A 141 28.84 3.08 2.38
N TYR A 142 29.33 4.22 2.86
CA TYR A 142 29.07 5.53 2.26
C TYR A 142 30.38 6.23 1.94
N TRP A 143 30.39 7.00 0.85
CA TRP A 143 31.57 7.72 0.38
C TRP A 143 31.25 9.14 -0.07
N SER A 144 32.20 10.04 0.08
CA SER A 144 32.11 11.41 -0.45
C SER A 144 32.59 11.54 -1.90
N ASP A 145 33.17 10.48 -2.47
CA ASP A 145 33.71 10.46 -3.84
C ASP A 145 33.24 9.24 -4.64
N LEU A 146 33.16 9.42 -5.96
CA LEU A 146 32.72 8.38 -6.89
C LEU A 146 33.68 7.18 -6.94
N ASN A 147 34.97 7.36 -6.62
CA ASN A 147 35.93 6.27 -6.62
C ASN A 147 35.80 5.35 -5.40
N GLY A 148 34.94 5.70 -4.43
CA GLY A 148 34.73 4.91 -3.22
C GLY A 148 35.95 4.89 -2.30
N THR A 149 36.75 5.96 -2.30
CA THR A 149 38.03 6.01 -1.57
C THR A 149 37.91 6.65 -0.19
N THR A 150 37.04 7.65 -0.04
CA THR A 150 36.85 8.44 1.17
C THR A 150 35.55 8.04 1.83
N ARG A 151 35.65 7.20 2.86
CA ARG A 151 34.51 6.75 3.64
C ARG A 151 33.94 7.89 4.48
N ILE A 152 32.62 7.96 4.55
CA ILE A 152 31.90 8.83 5.47
C ILE A 152 30.96 7.99 6.34
N THR A 153 30.65 8.53 7.52
CA THR A 153 29.70 7.98 8.48
C THR A 153 28.27 8.35 8.12
N ARG A 154 27.31 7.70 8.78
CA ARG A 154 25.89 8.04 8.72
C ARG A 154 25.67 9.52 9.09
N GLU A 155 26.31 9.97 10.15
CA GLU A 155 26.15 11.33 10.68
C GLU A 155 26.70 12.36 9.68
N GLU A 156 27.87 12.11 9.12
CA GLU A 156 28.47 12.96 8.08
C GLU A 156 27.60 13.03 6.82
N MET A 157 26.96 11.93 6.42
CA MET A 157 25.96 11.96 5.35
C MET A 157 24.81 12.91 5.68
N GLY A 158 24.29 12.86 6.91
CA GLY A 158 23.20 13.73 7.35
C GLY A 158 23.56 15.22 7.34
N LEU A 159 24.84 15.56 7.53
CA LEU A 159 25.34 16.94 7.45
C LEU A 159 25.35 17.48 6.01
N LEU A 160 25.36 16.62 4.98
CA LEU A 160 25.36 17.05 3.57
C LEU A 160 24.09 17.82 3.20
N ALA A 161 23.01 17.68 3.96
CA ALA A 161 21.76 18.41 3.75
C ALA A 161 21.92 19.94 3.84
N ASP A 162 22.89 20.44 4.63
CA ASP A 162 23.16 21.89 4.74
C ASP A 162 23.80 22.47 3.47
N VAL A 163 24.58 21.65 2.76
CA VAL A 163 25.42 22.11 1.65
C VAL A 163 24.92 21.61 0.29
N GLY A 164 23.82 20.85 0.27
CA GLY A 164 23.34 20.17 -0.95
C GLY A 164 24.37 19.17 -1.49
N GLY A 165 25.13 18.53 -0.59
CA GLY A 165 26.20 17.62 -0.93
C GLY A 165 25.70 16.29 -1.50
N LEU A 166 26.58 15.56 -2.16
CA LEU A 166 26.32 14.23 -2.70
C LEU A 166 27.09 13.19 -1.88
N PHE A 167 26.50 12.01 -1.74
CA PHE A 167 27.18 10.82 -1.25
C PHE A 167 27.04 9.70 -2.29
N TYR A 168 27.96 8.75 -2.21
CA TYR A 168 27.96 7.53 -3.00
C TYR A 168 27.79 6.34 -2.06
N THR A 169 27.11 5.31 -2.54
CA THR A 169 26.83 4.07 -1.81
C THR A 169 26.68 2.92 -2.81
N THR A 170 26.39 1.71 -2.34
CA THR A 170 26.25 0.55 -3.21
C THR A 170 24.87 0.48 -3.87
N GLN A 171 24.76 -0.33 -4.93
CA GLN A 171 23.49 -0.55 -5.61
C GLN A 171 22.48 -1.27 -4.71
N GLU A 172 22.95 -2.17 -3.85
CA GLU A 172 22.11 -2.91 -2.89
C GLU A 172 21.44 -1.95 -1.91
N TRP A 173 22.18 -0.96 -1.40
CA TRP A 173 21.61 0.09 -0.57
C TRP A 173 20.47 0.82 -1.30
N HIS A 174 20.67 1.18 -2.57
CA HIS A 174 19.66 1.89 -3.38
C HIS A 174 18.39 1.06 -3.57
N VAL A 175 18.53 -0.24 -3.86
CA VAL A 175 17.40 -1.16 -4.01
C VAL A 175 16.63 -1.30 -2.70
N MET A 176 17.31 -1.37 -1.56
CA MET A 176 16.67 -1.51 -0.25
C MET A 176 15.99 -0.21 0.22
N HIS A 177 16.53 0.95 -0.15
CA HIS A 177 16.00 2.26 0.22
C HIS A 177 14.82 2.73 -0.66
N CYS A 178 14.83 2.40 -1.96
CA CYS A 178 13.92 2.97 -2.97
C CYS A 178 12.70 2.08 -3.30
N MET A 179 12.32 1.14 -2.42
CA MET A 179 11.20 0.22 -2.66
C MET A 179 9.82 0.88 -2.56
#